data_AF-A0A2T1DC49-F1
#
_entry.id   AF-A0A2T1DC49-F1
#
_cell.length_a   1.000
_cell.length_b   1.000
_cell.length_c   1.000
_cell.angle_alpha   90.00
_cell.angle_beta   90.00
_cell.angle_gamma   90.00
#
_symmetry.space_group_name_H-M   'P 1'
#
loop_
_entity.id
_entity.type
_entity.pdbx_description
1 polymer ?
#
loop_
_entity_poly.entity_id
_entity_poly.type
_entity_poly.pdbx_seq_one_letter_code
_entity_poly.pdbx_strand_id
1 'polypeptide(L)'
;MNTQPITLQLPIGLLAQAQAIAGSPEDLQNFLIQAIEHEIERCQSAPRMGFWEGVERLRAEMQAEGIEIDPDEIWGDVRDRSPGRDINL
;
A
#
# COMPACT_ATOMS: atom_id res chain seq x y z
N MET A 1 31.46 4.42 -3.90
CA MET A 1 30.08 4.86 -3.59
C MET A 1 30.18 6.24 -2.98
N ASN A 2 29.51 7.25 -3.55
CA ASN A 2 29.49 8.59 -2.96
C ASN A 2 28.54 8.57 -1.75
N THR A 3 29.11 8.62 -0.54
CA THR A 3 28.34 8.81 0.69
C THR A 3 28.03 10.28 0.86
N GLN A 4 26.76 10.66 0.69
CA GLN A 4 26.29 12.00 1.03
C GLN A 4 25.60 11.98 2.39
N PRO A 5 25.98 12.87 3.34
CA PRO A 5 25.30 12.96 4.62
C PRO A 5 23.88 13.50 4.43
N ILE A 6 22.92 12.94 5.16
CA ILE A 6 21.52 13.37 5.18
C ILE A 6 21.17 13.77 6.62
N THR A 7 20.48 14.89 6.79
CA THR A 7 19.93 15.31 8.08
C THR A 7 18.51 14.79 8.24
N LEU A 8 18.25 14.05 9.30
CA LEU A 8 16.93 13.53 9.65
C LEU A 8 16.36 14.30 10.85
N GLN A 9 15.11 14.71 10.75
CA GLN A 9 14.36 15.28 11.87
C GLN A 9 13.49 14.17 12.47
N LEU A 10 13.77 13.79 13.71
CA LEU A 10 13.01 12.76 14.42
C LEU A 10 12.24 13.39 15.60
N PRO A 11 10.98 12.98 15.85
CA PRO A 11 10.29 13.33 17.08
C PRO A 11 11.12 12.92 18.30
N ILE A 12 11.15 13.76 19.34
CA ILE A 12 11.99 13.57 20.54
C ILE A 12 11.74 12.19 21.17
N GLY A 13 10.47 11.77 21.26
CA GLY A 13 10.12 10.46 21.81
C GLY A 13 10.65 9.28 20.99
N LEU A 14 10.76 9.43 19.67
CA LEU A 14 11.29 8.40 18.78
C LEU A 14 12.82 8.32 18.87
N LEU A 15 13.49 9.48 18.95
CA LEU A 15 14.94 9.55 19.15
C LEU A 15 15.35 8.87 20.47
N ALA A 16 14.61 9.13 21.55
CA ALA A 16 14.88 8.52 22.86
C ALA A 16 14.72 6.99 22.83
N GLN A 17 13.70 6.49 22.14
CA GLN A 17 13.48 5.04 21.97
C GLN A 17 14.60 4.40 21.15
N ALA A 18 14.98 5.01 20.02
CA ALA A 18 16.06 4.51 19.19
C ALA A 18 17.39 4.49 19.94
N GLN A 19 17.68 5.53 20.74
CA GLN A 19 18.87 5.59 21.60
C GLN A 19 18.86 4.49 22.66
N ALA A 20 17.70 4.20 23.28
CA ALA A 20 17.57 3.14 24.27
C ALA A 20 17.81 1.74 23.68
N ILE A 21 17.42 1.52 22.41
CA ILE A 21 17.63 0.26 21.69
C ILE A 21 19.09 0.12 21.25
N ALA A 22 19.67 1.18 20.69
CA ALA A 22 21.01 1.14 20.12
C ALA A 22 22.12 1.17 21.18
N GLY A 23 21.90 1.82 22.33
CA GLY A 23 22.85 1.87 23.44
C GLY A 23 24.05 2.81 23.24
N SER A 24 24.52 3.04 22.02
CA SER A 24 25.59 4.00 21.70
C SER A 24 25.24 4.92 20.51
N PRO A 25 25.90 6.09 20.37
CA PRO A 25 25.66 6.99 19.23
C PRO A 25 26.03 6.40 17.87
N GLU A 26 27.06 5.55 17.81
CA GLU A 26 27.50 4.89 16.57
C GLU A 26 26.54 3.78 16.18
N ASP A 27 26.09 2.99 17.16
CA ASP A 27 25.08 1.96 16.95
C ASP A 27 23.73 2.57 16.56
N LEU A 28 23.40 3.77 17.08
CA LEU A 28 22.19 4.50 16.71
C LEU A 28 22.22 4.88 15.22
N GLN A 29 23.36 5.36 14.74
CA GLN A 29 23.52 5.71 13.33
C GLN A 29 23.33 4.47 12.44
N ASN A 30 23.97 3.35 12.79
CA ASN A 30 23.84 2.10 12.04
C ASN A 30 22.41 1.54 12.08
N PHE A 31 21.76 1.60 13.24
CA PHE A 31 20.37 1.20 13.41
C PHE A 31 19.42 2.01 12.52
N LEU A 32 19.59 3.34 12.47
CA LEU A 32 18.77 4.22 11.64
C LEU A 32 18.98 3.94 10.14
N ILE A 33 20.22 3.67 9.71
CA ILE A 33 20.53 3.30 8.33
C ILE A 33 19.81 1.99 7.97
N GLN A 34 19.96 0.96 8.80
CA GLN A 34 19.33 -0.35 8.56
C GLN A 34 17.80 -0.25 8.53
N ALA A 35 17.20 0.55 9.42
CA ALA A 35 15.75 0.75 9.43
C ALA A 35 15.26 1.41 8.13
N ILE A 36 16.00 2.39 7.60
CA ILE A 36 15.68 3.05 6.33
C ILE A 36 15.85 2.09 5.15
N GLU A 37 16.95 1.34 5.10
CA GLU A 37 17.21 0.35 4.05
C GLU A 37 16.11 -0.71 4.02
N HIS A 38 15.75 -1.26 5.18
CA HIS A 38 14.67 -2.24 5.30
C HIS A 38 13.31 -1.68 4.82
N GLU A 39 13.01 -0.41 5.13
CA GLU A 39 11.78 0.22 4.66
C GLU A 39 11.77 0.45 3.14
N ILE A 40 12.92 0.79 2.55
CA ILE A 40 13.09 0.90 1.10
C ILE A 40 12.87 -0.47 0.45
N GLU A 41 13.49 -1.52 0.97
CA GLU A 41 13.32 -2.89 0.48
C GLU A 41 11.87 -3.35 0.59
N ARG A 42 11.19 -3.05 1.71
CA ARG A 42 9.76 -3.32 1.88
C ARG A 42 8.91 -2.58 0.86
N CYS A 43 9.23 -1.32 0.58
CA CYS A 43 8.55 -0.51 -0.43
C CYS A 43 8.77 -1.01 -1.87
N GLN A 44 9.93 -1.62 -2.14
CA GLN A 44 10.28 -2.17 -3.46
C GLN A 44 9.76 -3.60 -3.68
N SER A 45 9.66 -4.40 -2.60
CA SER A 45 9.21 -5.80 -2.65
C SER A 45 7.70 -5.96 -2.60
N ALA A 46 6.95 -4.97 -2.11
CA ALA A 46 5.50 -4.96 -2.28
C ALA A 46 5.17 -4.77 -3.76
N PRO A 47 4.41 -5.67 -4.42
CA PRO A 47 3.87 -5.39 -5.74
C PRO A 47 2.93 -4.21 -5.57
N ARG A 48 3.41 -3.01 -5.90
CA ARG A 48 2.58 -1.82 -6.07
C ARG A 48 1.81 -1.97 -7.37
N MET A 49 0.98 -3.00 -7.46
CA MET A 49 -0.09 -2.95 -8.42
C MET A 49 -0.99 -1.83 -7.93
N GLY A 50 -0.98 -0.71 -8.65
CA GLY A 50 -1.89 0.39 -8.33
C GLY A 50 -3.32 -0.17 -8.30
N PHE A 51 -4.18 0.36 -7.43
CA PHE A 51 -5.58 -0.06 -7.36
C PHE A 51 -6.20 -0.20 -8.77
N TRP A 52 -5.95 0.78 -9.64
CA TRP A 52 -6.42 0.79 -11.02
C TRP A 52 -5.76 -0.25 -11.93
N GLU A 53 -4.49 -0.55 -11.73
CA GLU A 53 -3.79 -1.60 -12.47
C GLU A 53 -4.36 -2.99 -12.09
N GLY A 54 -4.73 -3.17 -10.82
CA GLY A 54 -5.42 -4.37 -10.36
C GLY A 54 -6.81 -4.53 -10.97
N VAL A 55 -7.57 -3.43 -11.05
CA VAL A 55 -8.88 -3.41 -11.71
C VAL A 55 -8.76 -3.73 -13.20
N GLU A 56 -7.77 -3.16 -13.89
CA GLU A 56 -7.57 -3.40 -15.32
C GLU A 56 -7.19 -4.86 -15.61
N ARG A 57 -6.30 -5.44 -14.78
CA ARG A 57 -5.94 -6.86 -14.87
C ARG A 57 -7.15 -7.76 -14.65
N LEU A 58 -7.95 -7.48 -13.62
CA LEU A 58 -9.18 -8.25 -13.34
C LEU A 58 -10.15 -8.19 -14.54
N ARG A 59 -10.32 -7.02 -15.17
CA ARG A 59 -11.17 -6.89 -16.36
C ARG A 59 -10.65 -7.72 -17.53
N ALA A 60 -9.33 -7.71 -17.75
CA ALA A 60 -8.70 -8.50 -18.81
C ALA A 60 -8.86 -10.01 -18.57
N GLU A 61 -8.71 -10.46 -17.32
CA GLU A 61 -8.94 -11.86 -16.91
C GLU A 61 -10.40 -12.27 -17.14
N MET A 62 -11.36 -11.45 -16.70
CA MET A 62 -12.79 -11.70 -16.94
C MET A 62 -13.13 -11.80 -18.42
N GLN A 63 -12.54 -10.95 -19.26
CA GLN A 63 -12.76 -11.00 -20.70
C GLN A 63 -12.14 -12.26 -21.32
N ALA A 64 -10.93 -12.64 -20.91
CA ALA A 64 -10.24 -13.83 -21.42
C ALA A 64 -10.95 -15.13 -21.01
N GLU A 65 -11.50 -15.18 -19.81
CA GLU A 65 -12.25 -16.32 -19.29
C GLU A 65 -13.72 -16.35 -19.76
N GLY A 66 -14.16 -15.31 -20.49
CA GLY A 66 -15.54 -15.20 -20.96
C GLY A 66 -16.55 -15.07 -19.82
N ILE A 67 -16.12 -14.50 -18.69
CA ILE A 67 -16.98 -14.24 -17.54
C ILE A 67 -17.91 -13.07 -17.89
N GLU A 68 -19.12 -13.41 -18.33
CA GLU A 68 -20.23 -12.48 -18.40
C GLU A 68 -20.84 -12.32 -17.00
N ILE A 69 -20.78 -11.10 -16.48
CA ILE A 69 -21.52 -10.71 -15.28
C ILE A 69 -22.83 -10.07 -15.75
N ASP A 70 -23.95 -10.74 -15.50
CA ASP A 70 -25.26 -10.09 -15.50
C ASP A 70 -25.49 -9.43 -14.12
N PRO A 71 -25.44 -8.10 -14.02
CA PRO A 71 -25.59 -7.43 -12.74
C PRO A 71 -26.98 -7.56 -12.12
N ASP A 72 -28.00 -7.88 -12.93
CA ASP A 72 -29.37 -8.11 -12.46
C ASP A 72 -29.51 -9.52 -11.90
N GLU A 73 -28.83 -10.51 -12.48
CA GLU A 73 -28.75 -11.88 -11.96
C GLU A 73 -28.03 -11.93 -10.60
N ILE A 74 -26.90 -11.24 -10.47
CA ILE A 74 -26.03 -11.37 -9.29
C ILE A 74 -26.47 -10.48 -8.12
N TRP A 75 -26.95 -9.26 -8.38
CA TRP A 75 -27.24 -8.26 -7.33
C TRP A 75 -28.67 -7.74 -7.34
N GLY A 76 -29.55 -8.31 -8.16
CA GLY A 76 -30.94 -7.85 -8.27
C GLY A 76 -31.73 -7.90 -6.95
N ASP A 77 -31.32 -8.74 -6.01
CA ASP A 77 -31.90 -8.92 -4.68
C ASP A 77 -31.39 -7.90 -3.64
N VAL A 78 -30.16 -7.41 -3.79
CA VAL A 78 -29.54 -6.41 -2.90
C VAL A 78 -29.68 -4.97 -3.39
N ARG A 79 -30.20 -4.76 -4.61
CA ARG A 79 -30.47 -3.41 -5.14
C ARG A 79 -31.56 -2.70 -4.35
N ASP A 80 -31.33 -1.42 -4.07
CA ASP A 80 -32.31 -0.54 -3.44
C ASP A 80 -33.47 -0.28 -4.42
N ARG A 81 -34.64 -0.88 -4.15
CA ARG A 81 -35.87 -0.73 -4.95
C ARG A 81 -36.78 0.39 -4.44
N SER A 82 -36.26 1.27 -3.59
CA SER A 82 -37.03 2.40 -3.09
C SER A 82 -37.41 3.35 -4.24
N PRO A 83 -38.63 3.93 -4.23
CA PRO A 83 -39.10 4.77 -5.33
C PRO A 83 -38.12 5.91 -5.65
N GLY A 84 -37.75 6.04 -6.93
CA GLY A 84 -36.86 7.09 -7.42
C GLY A 84 -35.35 6.78 -7.36
N ARG A 85 -34.97 5.54 -7.02
CA ARG A 85 -33.57 5.08 -7.02
C ARG A 85 -33.24 4.02 -8.06
N ASP A 86 -34.19 3.68 -8.93
CA ASP A 86 -33.92 2.84 -10.09
C ASP A 86 -32.96 3.56 -11.05
N ILE A 87 -31.77 2.99 -11.22
CA ILE A 87 -30.79 3.44 -12.20
C ILE A 87 -31.02 2.59 -13.46
N ASN A 88 -31.50 3.22 -14.53
CA ASN A 88 -31.46 2.62 -15.87
C ASN A 88 -30.04 2.82 -16.41
N LEU A 89 -29.26 1.74 -16.48
CA LEU A 89 -27.93 1.70 -17.10
C LEU A 89 -28.02 1.47 -18.61
#